data_AF-A0A974DML9-F1
#
_entry.id   AF-A0A974DML9-F1
#
_cell.length_a   1.000
_cell.length_b   1.000
_cell.length_c   1.000
_cell.angle_alpha   90.00
_cell.angle_beta   90.00
_cell.angle_gamma   90.00
#
_symmetry.space_group_name_H-M   'P 1'
#
loop_
_entity.id
_entity.type
_entity.pdbx_description
1 polymer ?
#
loop_
_entity_poly.entity_id
_entity_poly.type
_entity_poly.pdbx_seq_one_letter_code
_entity_poly.pdbx_strand_id
1 'polypeptide(L)'
;MERGRRVLFWAFLLIFITGIFKNEAKETNICKAQQRVNYPREQRTQNRRLPFVTQFTPYSESIGKILCKHWYILRNAYPNIQDFKATPIVSYRRGRTMGNTVTFSNLKIKNPTTNTFLGKKSTGKEFVNPQNGKKVKLRRYYTCYKKFAIYVLTCPCGLIYIGETTQMVKSRISQIRSSINLGNMTLPGSKHFLEKGHTSDQLKFMVLENIPPLKRGGDRELKLKQREVWLINKLGSLYHLASTVIMIYIYSSKKLF
;
A
#
# COMPACT_ATOMS: atom_id res chain seq x y z
N MET A 1 -39.74 7.19 26.92
CA MET A 1 -39.77 6.88 25.46
C MET A 1 -39.09 7.95 24.58
N GLU A 2 -38.19 8.80 25.11
CA GLU A 2 -37.69 9.97 24.34
C GLU A 2 -36.21 9.93 23.90
N ARG A 3 -35.40 8.97 24.38
CA ARG A 3 -33.98 8.88 23.97
C ARG A 3 -33.77 8.28 22.57
N GLY A 4 -34.69 7.46 22.08
CA GLY A 4 -34.58 6.81 20.76
C GLY A 4 -34.79 7.76 19.56
N ARG A 5 -35.61 8.81 19.71
CA ARG A 5 -35.92 9.75 18.62
C ARG A 5 -34.77 10.70 18.30
N ARG A 6 -33.96 11.08 19.29
CA ARG A 6 -32.82 11.98 19.07
C ARG A 6 -31.71 11.32 18.25
N VAL A 7 -31.42 10.04 18.47
CA VAL A 7 -30.35 9.33 17.73
C VAL A 7 -30.70 9.17 16.25
N LEU A 8 -31.98 8.88 15.95
CA LEU A 8 -32.46 8.80 14.57
C LEU A 8 -32.44 10.18 13.88
N PHE A 9 -32.80 11.24 14.58
CA PHE A 9 -32.75 12.61 14.04
C PHE A 9 -31.32 13.02 13.65
N TRP A 10 -30.33 12.76 14.50
CA TRP A 10 -28.92 13.05 14.19
C TRP A 10 -28.36 12.16 13.07
N ALA A 11 -28.80 10.90 12.96
CA ALA A 11 -28.41 10.02 11.85
C ALA A 11 -28.97 10.50 10.50
N PHE A 12 -30.24 10.93 10.46
CA PHE A 12 -30.86 11.51 9.25
C PHE A 12 -30.19 12.83 8.85
N LEU A 13 -29.89 13.71 9.80
CA LEU A 13 -29.19 14.97 9.53
C LEU A 13 -27.81 14.75 8.92
N LEU A 14 -27.07 13.73 9.39
CA LEU A 14 -25.72 13.42 8.89
C LEU A 14 -25.74 12.80 7.48
N ILE A 15 -26.77 11.99 7.17
CA ILE A 15 -27.00 11.46 5.82
C ILE A 15 -27.39 12.59 4.85
N PHE A 16 -28.24 13.51 5.29
CA PHE A 16 -28.68 14.65 4.47
C PHE A 16 -27.53 15.62 4.17
N ILE A 17 -26.71 15.97 5.17
CA ILE A 17 -25.55 16.86 5.00
C ILE A 17 -24.49 16.20 4.10
N THR A 18 -24.19 14.91 4.27
CA THR A 18 -23.20 14.22 3.42
C THR A 18 -23.69 14.00 1.98
N GLY A 19 -25.01 13.92 1.77
CA GLY A 19 -25.64 13.91 0.44
C GLY A 19 -25.50 15.26 -0.28
N ILE A 20 -25.78 16.36 0.41
CA ILE A 20 -25.66 17.73 -0.13
C ILE A 20 -24.23 18.03 -0.60
N PHE A 21 -23.23 17.78 0.25
CA PHE A 21 -21.82 18.05 -0.10
C PHE A 21 -21.32 17.22 -1.29
N LYS A 22 -21.82 15.99 -1.48
CA LYS A 22 -21.46 15.16 -2.64
C LYS A 22 -22.10 15.64 -3.93
N ASN A 23 -23.30 16.21 -3.86
CA ASN A 23 -23.97 16.78 -5.04
C ASN A 23 -23.33 18.09 -5.45
N GLU A 24 -22.98 18.96 -4.50
CA GLU A 24 -22.28 20.22 -4.76
C GLU A 24 -20.88 20.01 -5.39
N ALA A 25 -20.16 18.97 -4.93
CA ALA A 25 -18.88 18.57 -5.53
C ALA A 25 -19.03 17.97 -6.95
N LYS A 26 -20.17 17.34 -7.27
CA LYS A 26 -20.43 16.83 -8.63
C LYS A 26 -20.81 17.98 -9.57
N GLU A 27 -21.67 18.88 -9.15
CA GLU A 27 -22.12 20.03 -9.93
C GLU A 27 -20.97 20.98 -10.29
N THR A 28 -20.04 21.23 -9.36
CA THR A 28 -18.85 22.05 -9.63
C THR A 28 -17.90 21.43 -10.66
N ASN A 29 -17.78 20.10 -10.68
CA ASN A 29 -16.96 19.40 -11.69
C ASN A 29 -17.63 19.36 -13.06
N ILE A 30 -18.97 19.23 -13.10
CA ILE A 30 -19.76 19.29 -14.34
C ILE A 30 -19.67 20.70 -14.95
N CYS A 31 -19.81 21.76 -14.14
CA CYS A 31 -19.64 23.14 -14.59
C CYS A 31 -18.24 23.40 -15.17
N LYS A 32 -17.19 22.91 -14.51
CA LYS A 32 -15.81 23.04 -15.00
C LYS A 32 -15.55 22.25 -16.29
N ALA A 33 -16.23 21.12 -16.48
CA ALA A 33 -16.16 20.37 -17.73
C ALA A 33 -16.89 21.08 -18.87
N GLN A 34 -18.11 21.59 -18.61
CA GLN A 34 -18.90 22.36 -19.56
C GLN A 34 -18.21 23.66 -19.98
N GLN A 35 -17.54 24.35 -19.04
CA GLN A 35 -16.79 25.58 -19.35
C GLN A 35 -15.60 25.35 -20.31
N ARG A 36 -14.98 24.16 -20.30
CA ARG A 36 -13.90 23.80 -21.25
C ARG A 36 -14.40 23.45 -22.64
N VAL A 37 -15.65 22.99 -22.74
CA VAL A 37 -16.31 22.70 -24.03
C VAL A 37 -16.80 24.00 -24.66
N ASN A 38 -17.38 24.91 -23.86
CA ASN A 38 -17.91 26.18 -24.34
C ASN A 38 -16.83 27.20 -24.71
N TYR A 39 -15.63 27.10 -24.12
CA TYR A 39 -14.49 27.97 -24.43
C TYR A 39 -13.26 27.12 -24.77
N PRO A 40 -13.16 26.59 -26.01
CA PRO A 40 -11.97 25.89 -26.44
C PRO A 40 -10.78 26.86 -26.38
N ARG A 41 -9.67 26.41 -25.79
CA ARG A 41 -8.42 27.17 -25.81
C ARG A 41 -8.02 27.39 -27.26
N GLU A 42 -7.91 28.65 -27.68
CA GLU A 42 -7.29 28.99 -28.96
C GLU A 42 -5.92 28.33 -29.03
N GLN A 43 -5.74 27.44 -30.01
CA GLN A 43 -4.43 26.92 -30.33
C GLN A 43 -3.64 28.10 -30.89
N ARG A 44 -2.67 28.60 -30.11
CA ARG A 44 -1.71 29.58 -30.60
C ARG A 44 -1.15 29.08 -31.92
N THR A 45 -1.27 29.87 -32.98
CA THR A 45 -0.61 29.65 -34.26
C THR A 45 0.89 29.53 -34.02
N GLN A 46 1.38 28.30 -33.88
CA GLN A 46 2.80 28.06 -33.73
C GLN A 46 3.44 28.35 -35.08
N ASN A 47 4.29 29.38 -35.14
CA ASN A 47 5.31 29.47 -36.17
C ASN A 47 6.03 28.12 -36.21
N ARG A 48 5.91 27.38 -37.34
CA ARG A 48 6.49 26.04 -37.53
C ARG A 48 8.01 26.13 -37.65
N ARG A 49 8.70 26.64 -36.62
CA ARG A 49 10.16 26.63 -36.55
C ARG A 49 10.60 25.25 -36.13
N LEU A 50 11.52 24.66 -36.89
CA LEU A 50 12.02 23.32 -36.64
C LEU A 50 12.75 23.26 -35.29
N PRO A 51 12.37 22.37 -34.36
CA PRO A 51 13.11 22.20 -33.12
C PRO A 51 14.36 21.33 -33.34
N PHE A 52 15.54 21.89 -33.07
CA PHE A 52 16.79 21.15 -32.99
C PHE A 52 17.04 20.73 -31.53
N VAL A 53 16.86 19.45 -31.24
CA VAL A 53 16.91 18.92 -29.87
C VAL A 53 18.23 18.19 -29.63
N THR A 54 19.08 18.70 -28.74
CA THR A 54 20.37 18.08 -28.37
C THR A 54 20.49 17.85 -26.86
N GLN A 55 21.59 17.26 -26.39
CA GLN A 55 21.87 17.13 -24.97
C GLN A 55 22.56 18.38 -24.42
N PHE A 56 22.16 18.84 -23.23
CA PHE A 56 22.83 19.95 -22.56
C PHE A 56 24.28 19.58 -22.18
N THR A 57 25.24 20.34 -22.70
CA THR A 57 26.67 20.28 -22.38
C THR A 57 27.19 21.70 -22.09
N PRO A 58 28.37 21.88 -21.46
CA PRO A 58 28.94 23.21 -21.24
C PRO A 58 29.15 24.03 -22.53
N TYR A 59 29.28 23.35 -23.68
CA TYR A 59 29.48 23.98 -25.00
C TYR A 59 28.18 24.18 -25.78
N SER A 60 27.02 23.83 -25.20
CA SER A 60 25.73 23.79 -25.89
C SER A 60 25.26 25.15 -26.42
N GLU A 61 25.61 26.25 -25.72
CA GLU A 61 25.36 27.61 -26.18
C GLU A 61 26.21 27.97 -27.39
N SER A 62 27.52 27.64 -27.35
CA SER A 62 28.45 27.85 -28.47
C SER A 62 28.01 27.07 -29.70
N ILE A 63 27.57 25.82 -29.52
CA ILE A 63 27.01 24.99 -30.61
C ILE A 63 25.74 25.63 -31.19
N GLY A 64 24.85 26.15 -30.34
CA GLY A 64 23.65 26.86 -30.79
C GLY A 64 23.98 28.10 -31.63
N LYS A 65 24.97 28.90 -31.20
CA LYS A 65 25.45 30.07 -31.95
C LYS A 65 26.01 29.69 -33.32
N ILE A 66 26.84 28.64 -33.38
CA ILE A 66 27.40 28.12 -34.64
C ILE A 66 26.27 27.63 -35.55
N LEU A 67 25.32 26.86 -35.02
CA LEU A 67 24.20 26.33 -35.80
C LEU A 67 23.35 27.46 -36.41
N CYS A 68 23.01 28.47 -35.62
CA CYS A 68 22.25 29.61 -36.11
C CYS A 68 23.04 30.43 -37.15
N LYS A 69 24.35 30.61 -36.94
CA LYS A 69 25.24 31.34 -37.87
C LYS A 69 25.37 30.62 -39.22
N HIS A 70 25.47 29.30 -39.21
CA HIS A 70 25.72 28.49 -40.42
C HIS A 70 24.46 27.81 -40.97
N TRP A 71 23.27 28.22 -40.52
CA TRP A 71 22.00 27.65 -40.98
C TRP A 71 21.75 27.81 -42.49
N TYR A 72 22.36 28.84 -43.10
CA TYR A 72 22.26 29.08 -44.54
C TYR A 72 22.74 27.89 -45.38
N ILE A 73 23.65 27.06 -44.87
CA ILE A 73 24.15 25.86 -45.56
C ILE A 73 22.98 24.91 -45.83
N LEU A 74 22.15 24.64 -44.83
CA LEU A 74 20.97 23.77 -44.95
C LEU A 74 19.87 24.41 -45.80
N ARG A 75 19.68 25.74 -45.66
CA ARG A 75 18.73 26.50 -46.49
C ARG A 75 19.08 26.43 -47.98
N ASN A 76 20.37 26.51 -48.31
CA ASN A 76 20.84 26.53 -49.70
C ASN A 76 20.91 25.12 -50.30
N ALA A 77 21.25 24.10 -49.50
CA ALA A 77 21.25 22.71 -49.95
C ALA A 77 19.84 22.17 -50.25
N TYR A 78 18.82 22.68 -49.54
CA TYR A 78 17.44 22.19 -49.64
C TYR A 78 16.42 23.34 -49.77
N PRO A 79 16.39 24.06 -50.92
CA PRO A 79 15.51 25.22 -51.10
C PRO A 79 14.01 24.86 -51.14
N ASN A 80 13.68 23.61 -51.47
CA ASN A 80 12.30 23.13 -51.58
C ASN A 80 11.62 22.86 -50.23
N ILE A 81 12.39 22.78 -49.14
CA ILE A 81 11.86 22.44 -47.80
C ILE A 81 11.53 23.74 -47.06
N GLN A 82 10.24 23.97 -46.81
CA GLN A 82 9.75 25.18 -46.14
C GLN A 82 10.28 25.31 -44.69
N ASP A 83 10.50 24.18 -44.01
CA ASP A 83 10.94 24.14 -42.61
C ASP A 83 12.36 24.70 -42.40
N PHE A 84 13.20 24.69 -43.44
CA PHE A 84 14.58 25.21 -43.37
C PHE A 84 14.69 26.70 -43.73
N LYS A 85 13.59 27.35 -44.14
CA LYS A 85 13.59 28.78 -44.44
C LYS A 85 13.85 29.64 -43.20
N ALA A 86 13.35 29.20 -42.04
CA ALA A 86 13.55 29.84 -40.75
C ALA A 86 14.68 29.15 -39.96
N THR A 87 15.39 29.91 -39.14
CA THR A 87 16.37 29.35 -38.18
C THR A 87 15.66 28.45 -37.16
N PRO A 88 16.29 27.34 -36.75
CA PRO A 88 15.68 26.37 -35.86
C PRO A 88 15.58 26.91 -34.44
N ILE A 89 14.68 26.31 -33.66
CA ILE A 89 14.66 26.51 -32.20
C ILE A 89 15.60 25.47 -31.59
N VAL A 90 16.70 25.92 -31.01
CA VAL A 90 17.62 25.04 -30.29
C VAL A 90 17.06 24.75 -28.90
N SER A 91 16.91 23.47 -28.57
CA SER A 91 16.42 23.02 -27.27
C SER A 91 17.31 21.91 -26.73
N TYR A 92 17.43 21.86 -25.41
CA TYR A 92 18.36 20.94 -24.74
C TYR A 92 17.60 19.96 -23.85
N ARG A 93 17.80 18.67 -24.08
CA ARG A 93 17.42 17.61 -23.15
C ARG A 93 18.41 17.61 -21.99
N ARG A 94 17.88 17.46 -20.78
CA ARG A 94 18.71 17.26 -19.58
C ARG A 94 19.53 15.99 -19.74
N GLY A 95 20.85 16.08 -19.56
CA GLY A 95 21.73 14.91 -19.58
C GLY A 95 21.37 13.89 -18.48
N ARG A 96 21.67 12.61 -18.72
CA ARG A 96 21.54 11.58 -17.69
C ARG A 96 22.57 11.85 -16.60
N THR A 97 22.12 12.29 -15.43
CA THR A 97 22.99 12.35 -14.24
C THR A 97 23.04 10.97 -13.59
N MET A 98 24.12 10.65 -12.84
CA MET A 98 24.16 9.40 -12.07
C MET A 98 22.93 9.25 -11.16
N GLY A 99 22.41 10.36 -10.60
CA GLY A 99 21.18 10.36 -9.80
C GLY A 99 19.90 9.97 -10.56
N ASN A 100 19.88 10.05 -11.89
CA ASN A 100 18.77 9.52 -12.71
C ASN A 100 18.91 8.01 -12.98
N THR A 101 20.14 7.48 -12.94
CA THR A 101 20.44 6.06 -13.15
C THR A 101 20.34 5.27 -11.84
N VAL A 102 20.73 5.88 -10.73
CA VAL A 102 20.68 5.28 -9.40
C VAL A 102 19.29 5.47 -8.82
N THR A 103 18.49 4.40 -8.78
CA THR A 103 17.27 4.37 -7.97
C THR A 103 17.65 4.44 -6.49
N PHE A 104 16.98 5.31 -5.72
CA PHE A 104 17.17 5.35 -4.26
C PHE A 104 16.95 3.94 -3.68
N SER A 105 18.00 3.34 -3.11
CA SER A 105 17.91 2.04 -2.40
C SER A 105 17.02 2.11 -1.16
N ASN A 106 16.87 3.30 -0.60
CA ASN A 106 15.91 3.57 0.47
C ASN A 106 14.51 3.75 -0.12
N LEU A 107 13.75 2.66 -0.21
CA LEU A 107 12.31 2.71 -0.27
C LEU A 107 11.81 3.59 0.88
N LYS A 108 11.34 4.81 0.58
CA LYS A 108 10.70 5.67 1.57
C LYS A 108 9.53 4.89 2.13
N ILE A 109 9.68 4.37 3.35
CA ILE A 109 8.60 3.76 4.12
C ILE A 109 7.60 4.90 4.31
N LYS A 110 6.53 4.92 3.49
CA LYS A 110 5.43 5.85 3.71
C LYS A 110 4.94 5.59 5.14
N ASN A 111 5.10 6.57 6.02
CA ASN A 111 4.46 6.54 7.32
C ASN A 111 2.97 6.36 7.04
N PRO A 112 2.34 5.26 7.49
CA PRO A 112 0.92 5.07 7.27
C PRO A 112 0.20 6.25 7.89
N THR A 113 -0.58 6.97 7.09
CA THR A 113 -1.53 7.96 7.57
C THR A 113 -2.36 7.32 8.67
N THR A 114 -2.34 7.94 9.84
CA THR A 114 -3.18 7.57 10.96
C THR A 114 -4.62 7.83 10.56
N ASN A 115 -5.45 6.80 10.65
CA ASN A 115 -6.92 6.83 10.69
C ASN A 115 -7.61 6.43 9.38
N THR A 116 -8.00 5.17 9.34
CA THR A 116 -9.21 4.68 8.69
C THR A 116 -9.60 3.39 9.41
N PHE A 117 -10.20 3.52 10.59
CA PHE A 117 -10.69 2.38 11.35
C PHE A 117 -12.18 2.57 11.64
N LEU A 118 -12.99 1.65 11.14
CA LEU A 118 -14.37 1.43 11.55
C LEU A 118 -14.32 0.42 12.71
N GLY A 119 -14.31 0.92 13.95
CA GLY A 119 -14.36 0.09 15.17
C GLY A 119 -13.65 0.69 16.38
N LYS A 120 -14.02 0.22 17.58
CA LYS A 120 -13.42 0.64 18.86
C LYS A 120 -11.94 0.20 18.88
N LYS A 121 -11.01 1.15 18.98
CA LYS A 121 -9.58 0.86 19.14
C LYS A 121 -9.39 -0.03 20.36
N SER A 122 -8.81 -1.23 20.19
CA SER A 122 -8.25 -1.94 21.33
C SER A 122 -7.02 -1.15 21.79
N THR A 123 -7.18 -0.43 22.90
CA THR A 123 -6.11 0.25 23.65
C THR A 123 -5.17 -0.73 24.35
N GLY A 124 -5.12 -1.99 23.89
CA GLY A 124 -4.31 -3.04 24.47
C GLY A 124 -2.84 -2.77 24.23
N LYS A 125 -2.14 -2.21 25.22
CA LYS A 125 -0.68 -2.14 25.24
C LYS A 125 -0.04 -3.53 25.33
N GLU A 126 -0.82 -4.54 25.70
CA GLU A 126 -0.40 -5.92 25.86
C GLU A 126 -1.51 -6.90 25.46
N PHE A 127 -1.08 -8.07 24.98
CA PHE A 127 -1.92 -9.25 24.84
C PHE A 127 -1.66 -10.19 26.02
N VAL A 128 -2.73 -10.71 26.62
CA VAL A 128 -2.67 -11.69 27.71
C VAL A 128 -3.33 -12.97 27.22
N ASN A 129 -2.62 -14.09 27.32
CA ASN A 129 -3.20 -15.40 27.01
C ASN A 129 -4.24 -15.76 28.10
N PRO A 130 -5.50 -16.04 27.73
CA PRO A 130 -6.55 -16.37 28.69
C PRO A 130 -6.29 -17.60 29.55
N GLN A 131 -5.56 -18.61 29.05
CA GLN A 131 -5.40 -19.89 29.76
C GLN A 131 -4.24 -19.91 30.75
N ASN A 132 -3.12 -19.27 30.40
CA ASN A 132 -1.87 -19.38 31.18
C ASN A 132 -1.39 -18.03 31.73
N GLY A 133 -2.12 -16.94 31.47
CA GLY A 133 -1.79 -15.60 31.95
C GLY A 133 -0.51 -15.00 31.35
N LYS A 134 0.18 -15.67 30.41
CA LYS A 134 1.40 -15.16 29.78
C LYS A 134 1.08 -13.92 28.96
N LYS A 135 1.94 -12.90 29.07
CA LYS A 135 1.71 -11.59 28.47
C LYS A 135 2.77 -11.23 27.42
N VAL A 136 2.34 -10.55 26.36
CA VAL A 136 3.22 -9.94 25.35
C VAL A 136 2.86 -8.47 25.22
N LYS A 137 3.81 -7.60 25.57
CA LYS A 137 3.70 -6.15 25.35
C LYS A 137 3.85 -5.84 23.87
N LEU A 138 2.90 -5.09 23.32
CA LEU A 138 2.95 -4.60 21.95
C LEU A 138 3.92 -3.43 21.88
N ARG A 139 4.90 -3.52 20.96
CA ARG A 139 5.90 -2.45 20.78
C ARG A 139 5.31 -1.20 20.15
N ARG A 140 4.29 -1.36 19.30
CA ARG A 140 3.68 -0.30 18.49
C ARG A 140 2.21 -0.62 18.26
N TYR A 141 1.45 0.37 17.81
CA TYR A 141 0.10 0.16 17.31
C TYR A 141 0.15 -0.51 15.93
N TYR A 142 -0.65 -1.54 15.76
CA TYR A 142 -0.74 -2.29 14.51
C TYR A 142 -2.14 -2.17 13.90
N THR A 143 -2.19 -1.90 12.59
CA THR A 143 -3.43 -1.84 11.81
C THR A 143 -3.62 -3.12 11.01
N CYS A 144 -4.86 -3.54 10.78
CA CYS A 144 -5.18 -4.73 9.99
C CYS A 144 -4.83 -4.63 8.48
N TYR A 145 -4.48 -3.45 7.99
CA TYR A 145 -4.06 -3.22 6.59
C TYR A 145 -2.59 -3.57 6.32
N LYS A 146 -1.81 -3.92 7.36
CA LYS A 146 -0.41 -4.26 7.19
C LYS A 146 -0.24 -5.67 6.62
N LYS A 147 0.76 -5.80 5.74
CA LYS A 147 1.30 -7.07 5.22
C LYS A 147 2.47 -7.55 6.09
N PHE A 148 2.83 -8.84 6.00
CA PHE A 148 3.92 -9.46 6.76
C PHE A 148 3.77 -9.25 8.27
N ALA A 149 2.69 -9.79 8.83
CA ALA A 149 2.33 -9.62 10.22
C ALA A 149 2.03 -10.96 10.89
N ILE A 150 2.25 -11.00 12.20
CA ILE A 150 1.92 -12.12 13.07
C ILE A 150 0.74 -11.68 13.91
N TYR A 151 -0.31 -12.49 13.90
CA TYR A 151 -1.55 -12.23 14.61
C TYR A 151 -1.87 -13.37 15.56
N VAL A 152 -2.74 -13.08 16.52
CA VAL A 152 -3.34 -14.05 17.41
C VAL A 152 -4.85 -14.02 17.24
N LEU A 153 -5.44 -15.19 17.15
CA LEU A 153 -6.88 -15.42 17.25
C LEU A 153 -7.20 -15.92 18.65
N THR A 154 -8.29 -15.47 19.21
CA THR A 154 -8.78 -15.89 20.52
C THR A 154 -10.18 -16.45 20.36
N CYS A 155 -10.33 -17.71 20.74
CA CYS A 155 -11.59 -18.41 20.84
C CYS A 155 -12.36 -17.97 22.11
N PRO A 156 -13.69 -17.96 22.10
CA PRO A 156 -14.49 -17.79 23.32
C PRO A 156 -14.17 -18.84 24.40
N CYS A 157 -13.74 -20.04 23.99
CA CYS A 157 -13.27 -21.11 24.86
C CYS A 157 -11.90 -20.85 25.53
N GLY A 158 -11.26 -19.71 25.27
CA GLY A 158 -9.96 -19.33 25.83
C GLY A 158 -8.75 -19.85 25.07
N LEU A 159 -8.93 -20.77 24.11
CA LEU A 159 -7.84 -21.22 23.25
C LEU A 159 -7.37 -20.09 22.32
N ILE A 160 -6.05 -20.06 22.10
CA ILE A 160 -5.41 -19.08 21.22
C ILE A 160 -4.77 -19.79 20.04
N TYR A 161 -4.80 -19.14 18.89
CA TYR A 161 -4.08 -19.56 17.69
C TYR A 161 -3.17 -18.42 17.26
N ILE A 162 -1.88 -18.71 17.09
CA ILE A 162 -0.91 -17.75 16.57
C ILE A 162 -0.62 -18.14 15.13
N GLY A 163 -0.67 -17.17 14.25
CA GLY A 163 -0.38 -17.40 12.84
C GLY A 163 0.29 -16.21 12.20
N GLU A 164 1.01 -16.49 11.14
CA GLU A 164 1.64 -15.53 10.26
C GLU A 164 0.77 -15.24 9.02
N THR A 165 1.02 -14.09 8.39
CA THR A 165 0.47 -13.78 7.08
C THR A 165 1.40 -12.87 6.29
N THR A 166 1.67 -13.25 5.04
CA THR A 166 2.34 -12.42 4.04
C THR A 166 1.38 -11.39 3.43
N GLN A 167 0.08 -11.71 3.40
CA GLN A 167 -1.00 -10.85 2.92
C GLN A 167 -1.40 -9.81 3.98
N MET A 168 -2.39 -8.96 3.65
CA MET A 168 -2.97 -8.06 4.64
C MET A 168 -3.71 -8.85 5.71
N VAL A 169 -3.52 -8.51 6.99
CA VAL A 169 -4.22 -9.16 8.12
C VAL A 169 -5.73 -9.15 7.90
N LYS A 170 -6.31 -8.03 7.44
CA LYS A 170 -7.75 -7.94 7.13
C LYS A 170 -8.22 -9.04 6.17
N SER A 171 -7.46 -9.28 5.10
CA SER A 171 -7.76 -10.33 4.12
C SER A 171 -7.70 -11.71 4.77
N ARG A 172 -6.63 -11.98 5.54
CA ARG A 172 -6.46 -13.26 6.22
C ARG A 172 -7.58 -13.55 7.22
N ILE A 173 -7.96 -12.57 8.04
CA ILE A 173 -9.07 -12.72 8.99
C ILE A 173 -10.39 -12.94 8.25
N SER A 174 -10.61 -12.24 7.14
CA SER A 174 -11.81 -12.44 6.31
C SER A 174 -11.88 -13.85 5.73
N GLN A 175 -10.76 -14.38 5.24
CA GLN A 175 -10.67 -15.77 4.76
C GLN A 175 -11.04 -16.75 5.86
N ILE A 176 -10.48 -16.60 7.07
CA ILE A 176 -10.77 -17.49 8.20
C ILE A 176 -12.26 -17.43 8.58
N ARG A 177 -12.85 -16.24 8.65
CA ARG A 177 -14.30 -16.09 8.92
C ARG A 177 -15.15 -16.77 7.85
N SER A 178 -14.80 -16.57 6.58
CA SER A 178 -15.48 -17.24 5.47
C SER A 178 -15.35 -18.75 5.57
N SER A 179 -14.16 -19.28 5.92
CA SER A 179 -13.95 -20.72 6.10
C SER A 179 -14.79 -21.30 7.23
N ILE A 180 -14.96 -20.56 8.34
CA ILE A 180 -15.86 -20.97 9.43
C ILE A 180 -17.31 -21.00 8.94
N ASN A 181 -17.76 -19.94 8.26
CA ASN A 181 -19.15 -19.87 7.78
C ASN A 181 -19.48 -20.93 6.72
N LEU A 182 -18.48 -21.32 5.92
CA LEU A 182 -18.62 -22.35 4.87
C LEU A 182 -18.36 -23.78 5.38
N GLY A 183 -18.03 -23.97 6.67
CA GLY A 183 -17.76 -25.32 7.21
C GLY A 183 -16.43 -25.93 6.74
N ASN A 184 -15.47 -25.11 6.30
CA ASN A 184 -14.20 -25.62 5.78
C ASN A 184 -13.17 -25.87 6.90
N MET A 185 -12.71 -27.12 7.02
CA MET A 185 -11.78 -27.61 8.05
C MET A 185 -10.28 -27.50 7.69
N THR A 186 -9.94 -26.96 6.52
CA THR A 186 -8.55 -26.90 6.02
C THR A 186 -7.66 -25.97 6.84
N LEU A 187 -8.21 -24.88 7.37
CA LEU A 187 -7.45 -23.92 8.17
C LEU A 187 -7.51 -24.34 9.65
N PRO A 188 -6.38 -24.40 10.37
CA PRO A 188 -6.38 -24.79 11.78
C PRO A 188 -7.24 -23.85 12.64
N GLY A 189 -7.29 -22.57 12.27
CA GLY A 189 -8.15 -21.58 12.93
C GLY A 189 -9.66 -21.80 12.71
N SER A 190 -10.08 -22.39 11.58
CA SER A 190 -11.50 -22.71 11.34
C SER A 190 -11.87 -24.09 11.87
N LYS A 191 -10.95 -25.06 11.80
CA LYS A 191 -11.12 -26.44 12.29
C LYS A 191 -11.66 -26.47 13.73
N HIS A 192 -10.99 -25.74 14.62
CA HIS A 192 -11.39 -25.68 16.02
C HIS A 192 -12.77 -25.03 16.24
N PHE A 193 -13.05 -23.95 15.52
CA PHE A 193 -14.33 -23.25 15.62
C PHE A 193 -15.49 -24.14 15.18
N LEU A 194 -15.28 -24.95 14.14
CA LEU A 194 -16.26 -25.90 13.64
C LEU A 194 -16.45 -27.09 14.59
N GLU A 195 -15.36 -27.67 15.10
CA GLU A 195 -15.42 -28.78 16.08
C GLU A 195 -16.17 -28.42 17.37
N LYS A 196 -16.07 -27.15 17.81
CA LYS A 196 -16.72 -26.65 19.03
C LYS A 196 -18.03 -25.92 18.77
N GLY A 197 -18.48 -25.81 17.52
CA GLY A 197 -19.72 -25.11 17.17
C GLY A 197 -19.68 -23.59 17.46
N HIS A 198 -18.51 -22.98 17.42
CA HIS A 198 -18.33 -21.54 17.60
C HIS A 198 -18.60 -20.77 16.30
N THR A 199 -19.28 -19.64 16.41
CA THR A 199 -19.56 -18.78 15.25
C THR A 199 -18.41 -17.83 14.94
N SER A 200 -18.32 -17.39 13.68
CA SER A 200 -17.26 -16.47 13.23
C SER A 200 -17.33 -15.08 13.88
N ASP A 201 -18.48 -14.70 14.43
CA ASP A 201 -18.68 -13.43 15.16
C ASP A 201 -18.01 -13.43 16.54
N GLN A 202 -17.88 -14.61 17.16
CA GLN A 202 -17.20 -14.77 18.45
C GLN A 202 -15.68 -14.74 18.33
N LEU A 203 -15.14 -14.83 17.10
CA LEU A 203 -13.71 -14.78 16.81
C LEU A 203 -13.14 -13.39 17.11
N LYS A 204 -12.30 -13.31 18.14
CA LYS A 204 -11.49 -12.13 18.44
C LYS A 204 -10.11 -12.29 17.81
N PHE A 205 -9.54 -11.20 17.30
CA PHE A 205 -8.18 -11.20 16.78
C PHE A 205 -7.40 -9.96 17.21
N MET A 206 -6.08 -10.10 17.29
CA MET A 206 -5.16 -9.02 17.57
C MET A 206 -3.87 -9.21 16.76
N VAL A 207 -3.25 -8.12 16.31
CA VAL A 207 -1.94 -8.17 15.65
C VAL A 207 -0.85 -8.01 16.71
N LEU A 208 0.05 -8.98 16.78
CA LEU A 208 1.14 -9.02 17.76
C LEU A 208 2.38 -8.27 17.26
N GLU A 209 2.76 -8.50 16.00
CA GLU A 209 3.97 -7.93 15.44
C GLU A 209 3.87 -7.76 13.92
N ASN A 210 4.59 -6.79 13.37
CA ASN A 210 4.80 -6.62 11.93
C ASN A 210 6.31 -6.68 11.65
N ILE A 211 6.70 -7.47 10.66
CA ILE A 211 8.07 -7.57 10.19
C ILE A 211 8.32 -6.50 9.12
N PRO A 212 9.07 -5.41 9.41
CA PRO A 212 9.35 -4.38 8.41
C PRO A 212 10.18 -4.94 7.25
N PRO A 213 10.18 -4.27 6.08
CA PRO A 213 11.07 -4.64 4.98
C PRO A 213 12.53 -4.61 5.42
N LEU A 214 13.31 -5.61 4.97
CA LEU A 214 14.73 -5.73 5.30
C LEU A 214 15.54 -4.71 4.50
N LYS A 215 16.45 -3.99 5.15
CA LYS A 215 17.26 -2.94 4.51
C LYS A 215 18.48 -3.46 3.73
N ARG A 216 18.98 -4.65 4.06
CA ARG A 216 20.26 -5.21 3.57
C ARG A 216 20.08 -6.57 2.88
N GLY A 217 18.95 -6.78 2.23
CA GLY A 217 18.57 -8.10 1.68
C GLY A 217 18.21 -9.11 2.77
N GLY A 218 18.05 -10.38 2.37
CA GLY A 218 17.65 -11.50 3.21
C GLY A 218 16.20 -11.96 2.98
N ASP A 219 15.89 -13.17 3.44
CA ASP A 219 14.54 -13.75 3.34
C ASP A 219 13.63 -13.21 4.46
N ARG A 220 12.68 -12.36 4.05
CA ARG A 220 11.69 -11.76 4.96
C ARG A 220 10.66 -12.79 5.45
N GLU A 221 10.34 -13.80 4.66
CA GLU A 221 9.40 -14.85 5.04
C GLU A 221 10.03 -15.77 6.09
N LEU A 222 11.30 -16.12 5.93
CA LEU A 222 12.03 -16.86 6.96
C LEU A 222 12.02 -16.12 8.30
N LYS A 223 12.27 -14.80 8.30
CA LYS A 223 12.20 -13.98 9.52
C LYS A 223 10.80 -13.94 10.12
N LEU A 224 9.76 -13.92 9.29
CA LEU A 224 8.37 -13.97 9.72
C LEU A 224 8.08 -15.29 10.46
N LYS A 225 8.46 -16.43 9.87
CA LYS A 225 8.31 -17.77 10.48
C LYS A 225 9.10 -17.91 11.79
N GLN A 226 10.34 -17.43 11.83
CA GLN A 226 11.14 -17.45 13.06
C GLN A 226 10.49 -16.66 14.21
N ARG A 227 9.92 -15.49 13.90
CA ARG A 227 9.24 -14.65 14.92
C ARG A 227 7.92 -15.26 15.36
N GLU A 228 7.21 -15.93 14.46
CA GLU A 228 6.01 -16.68 14.79
C GLU A 228 6.32 -17.78 15.81
N VAL A 229 7.29 -18.65 15.52
CA VAL A 229 7.74 -19.73 16.43
C VAL A 229 8.17 -19.18 17.79
N TRP A 230 8.89 -18.06 17.80
CA TRP A 230 9.27 -17.41 19.05
C TRP A 230 8.04 -16.94 19.87
N LEU A 231 7.02 -16.36 19.20
CA LEU A 231 5.79 -15.92 19.87
C LEU A 231 4.96 -17.10 20.39
N ILE A 232 4.94 -18.20 19.65
CA ILE A 232 4.28 -19.46 20.03
C ILE A 232 4.85 -19.99 21.34
N ASN A 233 6.18 -20.12 21.41
CA ASN A 233 6.88 -20.57 22.61
C ASN A 233 6.67 -19.60 23.77
N LYS A 234 6.68 -18.29 23.48
CA LYS A 234 6.50 -17.25 24.48
C LYS A 234 5.09 -17.22 25.08
N LEU A 235 4.05 -17.38 24.27
CA LEU A 235 2.66 -17.36 24.72
C LEU A 235 2.15 -18.74 25.14
N GLY A 236 2.87 -19.82 24.84
CA GLY A 236 2.46 -21.19 25.14
C GLY A 236 1.18 -21.59 24.40
N SER A 237 1.14 -21.33 23.08
CA SER A 237 0.01 -21.73 22.23
C SER A 237 0.03 -23.26 22.02
N LEU A 238 -0.99 -23.96 22.50
CA LEU A 238 -1.10 -25.43 22.43
C LEU A 238 -1.56 -25.94 21.06
N TYR A 239 -2.20 -25.11 20.24
CA TYR A 239 -2.83 -25.56 18.99
C TYR A 239 -1.89 -25.36 17.79
N HIS A 240 -0.85 -26.19 17.71
CA HIS A 240 0.09 -26.27 16.58
C HIS A 240 -0.03 -27.58 15.79
N LEU A 241 -1.24 -28.03 15.47
CA LEU A 241 -1.43 -29.24 14.67
C LEU A 241 -1.26 -29.01 13.14
N ALA A 242 -0.38 -28.09 12.75
CA ALA A 242 0.09 -27.94 11.36
C ALA A 242 1.59 -27.57 11.23
N SER A 243 2.34 -27.47 12.34
CA SER A 243 3.71 -26.93 12.33
C SER A 243 4.83 -27.97 12.23
N THR A 244 4.55 -29.25 12.02
CA THR A 244 5.60 -30.24 11.73
C THR A 244 6.38 -29.84 10.47
N VAL A 245 5.71 -29.28 9.45
CA VAL A 245 6.37 -28.80 8.22
C VAL A 245 7.23 -27.54 8.46
N ILE A 246 6.82 -26.63 9.36
CA ILE A 246 7.57 -25.39 9.65
C ILE A 246 8.82 -25.68 10.47
N MET A 247 8.75 -26.59 11.45
CA MET A 247 9.92 -27.01 12.22
C MET A 247 10.94 -27.75 11.33
N ILE A 248 10.49 -28.61 10.41
CA ILE A 248 11.38 -29.30 9.45
C ILE A 248 12.07 -28.29 8.52
N TYR A 249 11.36 -27.30 7.98
CA TYR A 249 11.97 -26.28 7.11
C TYR A 249 13.00 -25.42 7.83
N ILE A 250 12.76 -25.01 9.08
CA ILE A 250 13.73 -24.22 9.86
C ILE A 250 14.96 -25.07 10.23
N TYR A 251 14.78 -26.37 10.53
CA TYR A 251 15.89 -27.27 10.86
C TYR A 251 16.73 -27.60 9.61
N SER A 252 16.11 -27.73 8.44
CA SER A 252 16.79 -28.03 7.18
C SER A 252 17.65 -26.85 6.68
N SER A 253 17.20 -25.61 6.79
CA SER A 253 17.99 -24.43 6.40
C SER A 253 19.18 -24.11 7.31
N LYS A 254 19.27 -24.69 8.52
CA LYS A 254 20.45 -24.56 9.39
C LYS A 254 21.56 -25.56 9.08
N LYS A 255 21.32 -26.54 8.20
CA LYS A 255 22.29 -27.58 7.84
C LYS A 255 23.01 -27.33 6.50
N LEU A 256 22.77 -26.15 5.90
CA LEU A 256 23.30 -25.72 4.60
C LEU A 256 24.24 -24.50 4.68
N PHE A 257 24.70 -24.15 5.88
CA PHE A 257 25.79 -23.19 6.12
C PHE A 257 26.78 -23.78 7.12
#